data_AF-A0A8S9NA51-F1
#
_entry.id   AF-A0A8S9NA51-F1
#
_cell.length_a   1.000
_cell.length_b   1.000
_cell.length_c   1.000
_cell.angle_alpha   90.00
_cell.angle_beta   90.00
_cell.angle_gamma   90.00
#
_symmetry.space_group_name_H-M   'P 1'
#
loop_
_entity.id
_entity.type
_entity.pdbx_description
1 polymer ?
#
loop_
_entity_poly.entity_id
_entity_poly.type
_entity_poly.pdbx_seq_one_letter_code
_entity_poly.pdbx_strand_id
1 'polypeptide(L)'
;MEPIHEGGSSRADQSEDHGDERRSSLSKVAAGRPAPIEVLDHIKINNTKETPRSTIKSVIHSSNHEEIKFTRRNLKEVEEKLKVAFVQFYQKLRLLKSYSFLNVLAFSKILKKYDKITSRNASKPYMKMVDNSYLGSSDELMKLIQRVEATFIKHFANVALVAIIRARNIFQEEGYKDYMNSVFPLYSLFGFIVLHMTMYAIDIYYWKRYRVNYAFIFGFKQGTELDYRQVLFVGFSIGAFALLCVLGNLDMQADPRTKSYQALTELLPLFLLGALLLVLVLPFNILYRSSRFFFLTCLFHFLAAPLYKVTLPDFFLGDQLTSQVQALRSIQFYICHYVWGDFKQRQNTCGRSEVYNIFIYVVAVIPYLSRLLQERSLEQGYNGVKYFLTILAVCLRTAYGFDKNKNHKFILKVLAGSASVLAAVFCTYWDFVYDWGLLNRTSKNRWLRDKLLVSHKRVYFIAMILNVVLRFAWLQTVLDFEIKFLHTQTVLVVVACLEIIRRGIWNFFRLENEHLNNVGKYRAFKSVPLPFSYDEDDDKDD
;
A
#
# COMPACT_ATOMS: atom_id res chain seq x y z
N MET A 1 -1.16 30.49 54.05
CA MET A 1 -0.60 30.38 55.42
C MET A 1 0.37 29.22 55.38
N GLU A 2 1.66 29.54 55.37
CA GLU A 2 2.77 28.60 55.65
C GLU A 2 2.80 28.32 57.17
N PRO A 3 3.49 27.27 57.69
CA PRO A 3 4.89 26.87 57.42
C PRO A 3 5.03 25.41 56.90
N ILE A 4 6.15 24.89 56.37
CA ILE A 4 7.61 24.98 56.67
C ILE A 4 8.05 24.20 57.92
N HIS A 5 8.88 23.18 57.72
CA HIS A 5 10.02 22.87 58.59
C HIS A 5 11.06 21.99 57.88
N GLU A 6 12.34 22.18 58.22
CA GLU A 6 13.50 21.51 57.59
C GLU A 6 14.07 20.36 58.45
N GLY A 7 14.94 19.53 57.85
CA GLY A 7 15.81 18.57 58.55
C GLY A 7 16.84 17.94 57.60
N GLY A 8 18.12 17.86 58.01
CA GLY A 8 19.23 17.42 57.15
C GLY A 8 20.40 16.75 57.91
N SER A 9 21.62 16.76 57.32
CA SER A 9 22.83 15.95 57.63
C SER A 9 22.85 14.59 56.89
N SER A 10 23.88 14.15 56.12
CA SER A 10 25.37 14.12 56.27
C SER A 10 25.85 13.07 57.29
N ARG A 11 26.92 12.25 57.12
CA ARG A 11 27.99 12.05 56.09
C ARG A 11 28.10 10.52 55.77
N ALA A 12 29.07 9.87 55.10
CA ALA A 12 30.43 10.13 54.56
C ALA A 12 30.60 9.27 53.26
N ASP A 13 31.33 9.63 52.19
CA ASP A 13 32.79 9.69 51.92
C ASP A 13 33.56 8.35 51.82
N GLN A 14 33.99 8.00 50.59
CA GLN A 14 35.33 7.48 50.29
C GLN A 14 35.75 7.83 48.84
N SER A 15 36.99 8.28 48.67
CA SER A 15 37.67 8.70 47.43
C SER A 15 38.45 7.52 46.80
N GLU A 16 39.30 7.59 45.75
CA GLU A 16 39.99 8.60 44.91
C GLU A 16 40.51 7.82 43.66
N ASP A 17 40.82 8.31 42.44
CA ASP A 17 40.55 9.52 41.63
C ASP A 17 40.92 9.21 40.15
N HIS A 18 40.42 9.98 39.16
CA HIS A 18 41.19 10.53 38.01
C HIS A 18 40.31 11.26 36.97
N GLY A 19 40.81 12.42 36.51
CA GLY A 19 40.15 13.32 35.55
C GLY A 19 40.23 12.91 34.06
N ASP A 20 39.86 13.77 33.10
CA ASP A 20 39.61 15.22 33.24
C ASP A 20 38.67 15.84 32.16
N GLU A 21 38.30 17.10 32.35
CA GLU A 21 37.77 18.11 31.41
C GLU A 21 36.85 17.66 30.25
N ARG A 22 35.51 17.69 30.46
CA ARG A 22 34.55 18.21 29.43
C ARG A 22 33.10 18.53 29.85
N ARG A 23 32.79 18.75 31.13
CA ARG A 23 31.43 19.09 31.62
C ARG A 23 31.33 20.40 32.41
N SER A 24 31.64 21.52 31.77
CA SER A 24 31.37 22.86 32.31
C SER A 24 30.93 23.84 31.21
N SER A 25 29.61 24.06 31.09
CA SER A 25 28.99 25.16 30.30
C SER A 25 27.45 25.10 30.33
N LEU A 26 26.86 23.92 30.49
CA LEU A 26 25.40 23.66 30.41
C LEU A 26 24.60 24.05 31.68
N SER A 27 24.97 25.14 32.37
CA SER A 27 24.32 25.57 33.62
C SER A 27 24.43 27.07 33.93
N LYS A 28 24.19 27.95 32.95
CA LYS A 28 24.06 29.40 33.18
C LYS A 28 23.06 30.10 32.24
N VAL A 29 21.80 29.65 32.27
CA VAL A 29 20.67 30.37 31.65
C VAL A 29 20.28 31.56 32.55
N ALA A 30 21.13 32.58 32.59
CA ALA A 30 20.78 33.87 33.16
C ALA A 30 19.79 34.59 32.23
N ALA A 31 18.85 35.34 32.80
CA ALA A 31 17.83 36.07 32.05
C ALA A 31 18.43 37.29 31.32
N GLY A 32 19.00 37.05 30.13
CA GLY A 32 19.48 38.11 29.26
C GLY A 32 18.35 39.02 28.78
N ARG A 33 18.53 40.34 28.91
CA ARG A 33 17.71 41.32 28.19
C ARG A 33 17.75 41.02 26.68
N PRO A 34 16.69 41.32 25.91
CA PRO A 34 16.81 41.37 24.46
C PRO A 34 17.93 42.34 24.08
N ALA A 35 18.71 41.99 23.05
CA ALA A 35 19.82 42.83 22.59
C ALA A 35 19.30 44.21 22.11
N PRO A 36 20.05 45.31 22.30
CA PRO A 36 19.68 46.62 21.79
C PRO A 36 19.44 46.61 20.27
N ILE A 37 18.48 47.40 19.82
CA ILE A 37 18.13 47.51 18.39
C ILE A 37 19.32 48.03 17.57
N GLU A 38 20.16 48.87 18.18
CA GLU A 38 21.43 49.42 17.67
C GLU A 38 22.41 48.35 17.14
N VAL A 39 22.29 47.08 17.57
CA VAL A 39 23.09 45.98 17.01
C VAL A 39 22.82 45.81 15.51
N LEU A 40 21.62 46.15 15.01
CA LEU A 40 21.27 46.07 13.59
C LEU A 40 22.04 47.07 12.72
N ASP A 41 22.33 48.28 13.23
CA ASP A 41 23.00 49.34 12.48
C ASP A 41 24.48 49.02 12.17
N HIS A 42 25.05 48.04 12.90
CA HIS A 42 26.39 47.51 12.65
C HIS A 42 26.39 46.29 11.69
N ILE A 43 25.24 45.75 11.29
CA ILE A 43 25.14 44.59 10.38
C ILE A 43 25.19 45.05 8.92
N LYS A 44 26.39 45.29 8.41
CA LYS A 44 26.62 45.34 6.95
C LYS A 44 26.40 43.96 6.34
N ILE A 45 25.25 43.76 5.69
CA ILE A 45 24.98 42.58 4.87
C ILE A 45 25.82 42.66 3.59
N ASN A 46 27.07 42.20 3.68
CA ASN A 46 27.94 42.03 2.52
C ASN A 46 27.38 40.93 1.62
N ASN A 47 26.63 41.31 0.59
CA ASN A 47 26.19 40.44 -0.51
C ASN A 47 27.35 40.08 -1.46
N THR A 48 28.49 39.65 -0.91
CA THR A 48 29.49 38.89 -1.66
C THR A 48 28.82 37.62 -2.19
N LYS A 49 28.93 37.36 -3.50
CA LYS A 49 28.48 36.11 -4.11
C LYS A 49 29.36 34.96 -3.63
N GLU A 50 29.07 34.44 -2.44
CA GLU A 50 29.75 33.28 -1.89
C GLU A 50 29.67 32.10 -2.87
N THR A 51 30.81 31.46 -3.10
CA THR A 51 30.84 30.21 -3.84
C THR A 51 30.47 29.07 -2.88
N PRO A 52 29.94 27.94 -3.36
CA PRO A 52 29.68 26.79 -2.49
C PRO A 52 30.91 26.36 -1.66
N ARG A 53 32.13 26.60 -2.17
CA ARG A 53 33.39 26.38 -1.44
C ARG A 53 33.59 27.31 -0.23
N SER A 54 33.25 28.61 -0.31
CA SER A 54 33.40 29.53 0.84
C SER A 54 32.41 29.20 1.95
N THR A 55 31.15 28.90 1.60
CA THR A 55 30.12 28.54 2.57
C THR A 55 30.45 27.21 3.26
N ILE A 56 30.97 26.22 2.52
CA ILE A 56 31.48 24.96 3.10
C ILE A 56 32.69 25.24 4.03
N LYS A 57 33.63 26.11 3.64
CA LYS A 57 34.78 26.47 4.51
C LYS A 57 34.33 27.05 5.85
N SER A 58 33.33 27.93 5.81
CA SER A 58 32.69 28.52 7.00
C SER A 58 32.07 27.46 7.91
N VAL A 59 31.23 26.57 7.36
CA VAL A 59 30.55 25.48 8.12
C VAL A 59 31.52 24.44 8.71
N ILE A 60 32.69 24.23 8.09
CA ILE A 60 33.71 23.32 8.61
C ILE A 60 34.53 23.94 9.76
N HIS A 61 34.61 25.27 9.88
CA HIS A 61 35.54 25.95 10.79
C HIS A 61 37.03 25.58 10.55
N SER A 62 37.41 25.27 9.31
CA SER A 62 38.81 24.95 8.98
C SER A 62 39.70 26.17 9.22
N SER A 63 40.69 26.04 10.11
CA SER A 63 41.76 27.02 10.32
C SER A 63 42.50 27.35 9.01
N ASN A 64 43.08 28.55 8.93
CA ASN A 64 43.66 29.05 7.69
C ASN A 64 44.85 28.19 7.21
N HIS A 65 45.01 28.15 5.87
CA HIS A 65 46.08 27.52 5.08
C HIS A 65 46.05 26.00 4.76
N GLU A 66 45.04 25.22 5.17
CA GLU A 66 44.79 23.91 4.51
C GLU A 66 43.72 23.99 3.41
N GLU A 67 43.94 23.27 2.31
CA GLU A 67 42.92 23.03 1.28
C GLU A 67 41.79 22.14 1.81
N ILE A 68 40.56 22.39 1.35
CA ILE A 68 39.38 21.61 1.74
C ILE A 68 39.45 20.21 1.12
N LYS A 69 40.06 19.26 1.84
CA LYS A 69 40.10 17.84 1.46
C LYS A 69 38.67 17.28 1.50
N PHE A 70 38.04 17.10 0.33
CA PHE A 70 36.69 16.58 0.13
C PHE A 70 36.58 15.07 0.42
N THR A 71 36.97 14.65 1.61
CA THR A 71 36.84 13.25 2.04
C THR A 71 35.38 12.91 2.33
N ARG A 72 35.01 11.63 2.18
CA ARG A 72 33.67 11.11 2.50
C ARG A 72 33.27 11.34 3.96
N ARG A 73 34.25 11.50 4.87
CA ARG A 73 34.03 11.80 6.30
C ARG A 73 33.63 13.27 6.47
N ASN A 74 34.41 14.19 5.90
CA ASN A 74 34.20 15.63 5.99
C ASN A 74 32.86 16.02 5.34
N LEU A 75 32.54 15.44 4.17
CA LEU A 75 31.26 15.64 3.49
C LEU A 75 30.07 15.19 4.34
N LYS A 76 30.16 14.04 5.02
CA LYS A 76 29.09 13.56 5.93
C LYS A 76 28.93 14.47 7.15
N GLU A 77 30.02 15.01 7.70
CA GLU A 77 29.94 15.95 8.82
C GLU A 77 29.26 17.27 8.41
N VAL A 78 29.57 17.79 7.22
CA VAL A 78 28.87 18.95 6.64
C VAL A 78 27.39 18.64 6.41
N GLU A 79 27.05 17.45 5.92
CA GLU A 79 25.66 17.01 5.70
C GLU A 79 24.86 17.02 7.02
N GLU A 80 25.39 16.45 8.10
CA GLU A 80 24.74 16.44 9.42
C GLU A 80 24.65 17.84 10.04
N LYS A 81 25.72 18.66 9.95
CA LYS A 81 25.69 20.07 10.39
C LYS A 81 24.60 20.87 9.64
N LEU A 82 24.46 20.66 8.34
CA LEU A 82 23.40 21.30 7.54
C LEU A 82 21.99 20.81 7.93
N LYS A 83 21.79 19.51 8.18
CA LYS A 83 20.50 18.99 8.68
C LYS A 83 20.09 19.69 9.98
N VAL A 84 21.01 19.79 10.95
CA VAL A 84 20.76 20.48 12.23
C VAL A 84 20.46 21.96 12.01
N ALA A 85 21.22 22.66 11.16
CA ALA A 85 20.99 24.07 10.86
C ALA A 85 19.60 24.32 10.22
N PHE A 86 19.17 23.48 9.27
CA PHE A 86 17.84 23.57 8.66
C PHE A 86 16.72 23.34 9.69
N VAL A 87 16.87 22.35 10.58
CA VAL A 87 15.88 22.08 11.64
C VAL A 87 15.77 23.26 12.63
N GLN A 88 16.90 23.84 13.05
CA GLN A 88 16.89 25.02 13.92
C GLN A 88 16.29 26.25 13.23
N PHE A 89 16.59 26.46 11.94
CA PHE A 89 16.00 27.56 11.17
C PHE A 89 14.47 27.39 11.04
N TYR A 90 14.00 26.19 10.72
CA TYR A 90 12.58 25.86 10.66
C TYR A 90 11.86 26.08 12.01
N GLN A 91 12.49 25.72 13.13
CA GLN A 91 11.96 26.01 14.47
C GLN A 91 11.83 27.53 14.72
N LYS A 92 12.83 28.33 14.33
CA LYS A 92 12.75 29.80 14.44
C LYS A 92 11.63 30.40 13.58
N LEU A 93 11.43 29.91 12.35
CA LEU A 93 10.30 30.34 11.50
C LEU A 93 8.93 29.97 12.11
N ARG A 94 8.81 28.79 12.73
CA ARG A 94 7.59 28.40 13.46
C ARG A 94 7.33 29.30 14.67
N LEU A 95 8.35 29.66 15.44
CA LEU A 95 8.22 30.60 16.56
C LEU A 95 7.74 31.98 16.07
N LEU A 96 8.31 32.50 14.98
CA LEU A 96 7.89 33.76 14.38
C LEU A 96 6.43 33.71 13.86
N LYS A 97 5.98 32.57 13.33
CA LYS A 97 4.57 32.36 12.93
C LYS A 97 3.63 32.37 14.13
N SER A 98 4.01 31.71 15.22
CA SER A 98 3.27 31.76 16.49
C SER A 98 3.22 33.19 17.06
N TYR A 99 4.32 33.96 16.97
CA TYR A 99 4.37 35.35 17.39
C TYR A 99 3.39 36.24 16.61
N SER A 100 3.39 36.19 15.28
CA SER A 100 2.43 36.95 14.45
C SER A 100 0.99 36.62 14.83
N PHE A 101 0.64 35.33 14.84
CA PHE A 101 -0.73 34.88 15.16
C PHE A 101 -1.19 35.31 16.56
N LEU A 102 -0.33 35.17 17.58
CA LEU A 102 -0.68 35.55 18.96
C LEU A 102 -0.88 37.07 19.10
N ASN A 103 -0.09 37.89 18.42
CA ASN A 103 -0.24 39.35 18.47
C ASN A 103 -1.50 39.83 17.73
N VAL A 104 -1.79 39.33 16.53
CA VAL A 104 -3.05 39.65 15.81
C VAL A 104 -4.27 39.22 16.63
N LEU A 105 -4.21 38.04 17.28
CA LEU A 105 -5.25 37.59 18.20
C LEU A 105 -5.37 38.46 19.46
N ALA A 106 -4.25 38.97 19.98
CA ALA A 106 -4.23 39.89 21.12
C ALA A 106 -4.88 41.24 20.76
N PHE A 107 -4.55 41.83 19.61
CA PHE A 107 -5.21 43.03 19.09
C PHE A 107 -6.73 42.81 18.93
N SER A 108 -7.15 41.71 18.31
CA SER A 108 -8.58 41.38 18.17
C SER A 108 -9.29 41.25 19.53
N LYS A 109 -8.64 40.66 20.53
CA LYS A 109 -9.20 40.50 21.88
C LYS A 109 -9.25 41.81 22.68
N ILE A 110 -8.20 42.64 22.66
CA ILE A 110 -8.18 43.90 23.42
C ILE A 110 -9.13 44.93 22.81
N LEU A 111 -9.22 45.00 21.49
CA LEU A 111 -10.18 45.87 20.79
C LEU A 111 -11.63 45.44 21.07
N LYS A 112 -11.95 44.14 21.03
CA LYS A 112 -13.28 43.64 21.45
C LYS A 112 -13.60 43.92 22.92
N LYS A 113 -12.60 43.95 23.81
CA LYS A 113 -12.78 44.37 25.21
C LYS A 113 -13.04 45.89 25.30
N TYR A 114 -12.30 46.72 24.57
CA TYR A 114 -12.50 48.16 24.51
C TYR A 114 -13.90 48.52 24.00
N ASP A 115 -14.35 47.92 22.89
CA ASP A 115 -15.68 48.14 22.33
C ASP A 115 -16.78 47.74 23.33
N LYS A 116 -16.61 46.63 24.07
CA LYS A 116 -17.54 46.19 25.11
C LYS A 116 -17.60 47.12 26.33
N ILE A 117 -16.48 47.74 26.72
CA ILE A 117 -16.40 48.64 27.88
C ILE A 117 -16.88 50.05 27.55
N THR A 118 -16.57 50.55 26.35
CA THR A 118 -16.83 51.95 25.97
C THR A 118 -18.07 52.15 25.11
N SER A 119 -18.68 51.06 24.63
CA SER A 119 -19.76 51.05 23.62
C SER A 119 -19.41 51.77 22.30
N ARG A 120 -18.12 52.04 22.05
CA ARG A 120 -17.61 52.64 20.80
C ARG A 120 -17.17 51.51 19.87
N ASN A 121 -17.68 51.47 18.64
CA ASN A 121 -17.37 50.43 17.64
C ASN A 121 -15.97 50.60 16.99
N ALA A 122 -14.91 50.70 17.80
CA ALA A 122 -13.55 51.00 17.36
C ALA A 122 -12.79 49.77 16.84
N SER A 123 -13.22 48.55 17.16
CA SER A 123 -12.47 47.35 16.77
C SER A 123 -12.36 47.17 15.26
N LYS A 124 -13.37 47.59 14.49
CA LYS A 124 -13.37 47.49 13.02
C LYS A 124 -12.27 48.34 12.35
N PRO A 125 -12.19 49.67 12.56
CA PRO A 125 -11.14 50.48 11.94
C PRO A 125 -9.73 50.11 12.42
N TYR A 126 -9.53 49.80 13.71
CA TYR A 126 -8.21 49.40 14.21
C TYR A 126 -7.77 48.01 13.73
N MET A 127 -8.67 47.02 13.63
CA MET A 127 -8.32 45.74 13.00
C MET A 127 -7.94 45.92 11.54
N LYS A 128 -8.65 46.75 10.77
CA LYS A 128 -8.27 47.05 9.37
C LYS A 128 -6.84 47.62 9.24
N MET A 129 -6.36 48.36 10.24
CA MET A 129 -4.96 48.82 10.30
C MET A 129 -3.98 47.70 10.62
N VAL A 130 -4.33 46.77 11.51
CA VAL A 130 -3.52 45.57 11.84
C VAL A 130 -3.45 44.61 10.66
N ASP A 131 -4.59 44.34 10.01
CA ASP A 131 -4.71 43.43 8.87
C ASP A 131 -3.92 43.96 7.66
N ASN A 132 -3.95 45.28 7.42
CA ASN A 132 -3.14 45.94 6.38
C ASN A 132 -1.64 46.04 6.73
N SER A 133 -1.23 45.80 7.98
CA SER A 133 0.19 45.86 8.38
C SER A 133 0.96 44.61 7.93
N TYR A 134 2.30 44.71 7.85
CA TYR A 134 3.17 43.55 7.60
C TYR A 134 2.97 42.38 8.58
N LEU A 135 2.39 42.61 9.78
CA LEU A 135 2.11 41.55 10.75
C LEU A 135 0.90 40.68 10.35
N GLY A 136 -0.06 41.26 9.62
CA GLY A 136 -1.31 40.63 9.19
C GLY A 136 -1.32 40.19 7.72
N SER A 137 -0.64 40.93 6.83
CA SER A 137 -0.69 40.71 5.37
C SER A 137 0.52 39.99 4.74
N SER A 138 1.59 39.72 5.51
CA SER A 138 2.84 39.21 4.93
C SER A 138 2.90 37.68 4.76
N ASP A 139 2.64 37.19 3.54
CA ASP A 139 2.84 35.80 3.15
C ASP A 139 4.31 35.33 3.12
N GLU A 140 5.29 36.24 3.18
CA GLU A 140 6.71 35.88 3.02
C GLU A 140 7.21 34.85 4.03
N LEU A 141 6.69 34.87 5.26
CA LEU A 141 6.99 33.84 6.26
C LEU A 141 6.47 32.46 5.84
N MET A 142 5.29 32.38 5.23
CA MET A 142 4.72 31.14 4.72
C MET A 142 5.47 30.62 3.49
N LYS A 143 5.82 31.51 2.55
CA LYS A 143 6.66 31.19 1.39
C LYS A 143 8.04 30.67 1.82
N LEU A 144 8.65 31.29 2.82
CA LEU A 144 9.95 30.89 3.36
C LEU A 144 9.89 29.53 4.08
N ILE A 145 8.85 29.28 4.88
CA ILE A 145 8.58 27.96 5.49
C ILE A 145 8.50 26.87 4.42
N GLN A 146 7.67 27.06 3.39
CA GLN A 146 7.52 26.12 2.27
C GLN A 146 8.84 25.91 1.50
N ARG A 147 9.62 26.98 1.29
CA ARG A 147 10.92 26.90 0.61
C ARG A 147 11.95 26.11 1.43
N VAL A 148 11.94 26.26 2.76
CA VAL A 148 12.79 25.47 3.68
C VAL A 148 12.37 24.00 3.67
N GLU A 149 11.07 23.70 3.78
CA GLU A 149 10.53 22.33 3.71
C GLU A 149 10.91 21.65 2.39
N ALA A 150 10.64 22.28 1.25
CA ALA A 150 10.98 21.74 -0.07
C ALA A 150 12.49 21.56 -0.27
N THR A 151 13.31 22.48 0.24
CA THR A 151 14.78 22.38 0.14
C THR A 151 15.33 21.29 1.04
N PHE A 152 14.82 21.14 2.27
CA PHE A 152 15.22 20.08 3.19
C PHE A 152 14.83 18.70 2.62
N ILE A 153 13.59 18.57 2.14
CA ILE A 153 13.11 17.34 1.49
C ILE A 153 13.98 16.97 0.28
N LYS A 154 14.28 17.93 -0.61
CA LYS A 154 15.06 17.68 -1.83
C LYS A 154 16.46 17.12 -1.58
N HIS A 155 17.11 17.48 -0.46
CA HIS A 155 18.52 17.15 -0.21
C HIS A 155 18.75 16.17 0.96
N PHE A 156 17.77 15.97 1.85
CA PHE A 156 17.92 15.13 3.05
C PHE A 156 16.80 14.10 3.26
N ALA A 157 15.72 14.10 2.48
CA ALA A 157 14.71 13.05 2.53
C ALA A 157 14.98 11.94 1.51
N ASN A 158 14.64 10.70 1.86
CA ASN A 158 14.94 9.51 1.06
C ASN A 158 14.36 9.54 -0.37
N VAL A 159 15.01 8.78 -1.26
CA VAL A 159 14.74 8.64 -2.71
C VAL A 159 13.26 8.61 -3.08
N ALA A 160 12.41 7.93 -2.30
CA ALA A 160 10.97 7.88 -2.55
C ALA A 160 10.29 9.26 -2.57
N LEU A 161 10.65 10.18 -1.67
CA LEU A 161 10.03 11.51 -1.61
C LEU A 161 10.62 12.46 -2.68
N VAL A 162 11.91 12.29 -3.00
CA VAL A 162 12.54 12.95 -4.16
C VAL A 162 11.86 12.51 -5.47
N ALA A 163 11.56 11.22 -5.63
CA ALA A 163 10.87 10.70 -6.79
C ALA A 163 9.40 11.11 -6.86
N ILE A 164 8.67 11.21 -5.74
CA ILE A 164 7.30 11.79 -5.73
C ILE A 164 7.32 13.23 -6.26
N ILE A 165 8.32 14.03 -5.87
CA ILE A 165 8.48 15.41 -6.34
C ILE A 165 8.95 15.47 -7.81
N ARG A 166 9.89 14.61 -8.22
CA ARG A 166 10.35 14.52 -9.64
C ARG A 166 9.23 14.04 -10.56
N ALA A 167 8.47 13.02 -10.18
CA ALA A 167 7.30 12.53 -10.91
C ALA A 167 6.26 13.65 -11.11
N ARG A 168 5.99 14.45 -10.06
CA ARG A 168 5.08 15.61 -10.14
C ARG A 168 5.54 16.69 -11.13
N ASN A 169 6.85 16.78 -11.43
CA ASN A 169 7.38 17.64 -12.49
C ASN A 169 7.42 16.95 -13.87
N ILE A 170 7.61 15.62 -13.92
CA ILE A 170 7.54 14.82 -15.16
C ILE A 170 6.11 14.77 -15.70
N PHE A 171 5.09 14.86 -14.83
CA PHE A 171 3.67 14.87 -15.19
C PHE A 171 3.17 16.22 -15.76
N GLN A 172 4.00 16.89 -16.57
CA GLN A 172 3.48 17.80 -17.60
C GLN A 172 2.78 16.97 -18.69
N GLU A 173 1.73 17.54 -19.31
CA GLU A 173 0.55 16.73 -19.71
C GLU A 173 0.75 15.68 -20.81
N GLU A 174 1.78 15.81 -21.65
CA GLU A 174 2.05 14.89 -22.75
C GLU A 174 2.66 13.58 -22.25
N GLY A 175 3.87 13.64 -21.67
CA GLY A 175 4.61 12.45 -21.21
C GLY A 175 3.91 11.65 -20.08
N TYR A 176 2.96 12.25 -19.36
CA TYR A 176 2.12 11.56 -18.39
C TYR A 176 1.24 10.48 -19.04
N LYS A 177 0.59 10.79 -20.16
CA LYS A 177 -0.39 9.91 -20.81
C LYS A 177 0.28 8.65 -21.35
N ASP A 178 1.45 8.80 -21.96
CA ASP A 178 2.21 7.67 -22.51
C ASP A 178 2.75 6.77 -21.40
N TYR A 179 3.35 7.34 -20.34
CA TYR A 179 3.82 6.57 -19.19
C TYR A 179 2.68 5.79 -18.52
N MET A 180 1.52 6.43 -18.34
CA MET A 180 0.35 5.79 -17.73
C MET A 180 -0.25 4.66 -18.57
N ASN A 181 -0.08 4.68 -19.90
CA ASN A 181 -0.61 3.66 -20.81
C ASN A 181 0.41 2.61 -21.26
N SER A 182 1.71 2.80 -20.97
CA SER A 182 2.78 1.84 -21.31
C SER A 182 3.45 1.25 -20.07
N VAL A 183 4.10 2.08 -19.25
CA VAL A 183 4.96 1.63 -18.14
C VAL A 183 4.16 1.33 -16.86
N PHE A 184 3.14 2.14 -16.54
CA PHE A 184 2.34 1.99 -15.32
C PHE A 184 1.58 0.64 -15.20
N PRO A 185 0.95 0.09 -16.26
CA PRO A 185 0.29 -1.22 -16.18
C PRO A 185 1.27 -2.37 -15.87
N LEU A 186 2.52 -2.28 -16.34
CA LEU A 186 3.55 -3.29 -16.11
C LEU A 186 3.93 -3.37 -14.63
N TYR A 187 4.15 -2.22 -13.98
CA TYR A 187 4.45 -2.18 -12.55
C TYR A 187 3.24 -2.45 -11.65
N SER A 188 2.02 -2.19 -12.14
CA SER A 188 0.77 -2.49 -11.41
C SER A 188 0.61 -3.97 -11.09
N LEU A 189 1.13 -4.88 -11.93
CA LEU A 189 1.16 -6.32 -11.68
C LEU A 189 1.87 -6.66 -10.34
N PHE A 190 3.02 -6.06 -10.07
CA PHE A 190 3.71 -6.27 -8.79
C PHE A 190 2.90 -5.69 -7.62
N GLY A 191 2.24 -4.54 -7.81
CA GLY A 191 1.31 -3.99 -6.82
C GLY A 191 0.19 -4.97 -6.42
N PHE A 192 -0.43 -5.63 -7.41
CA PHE A 192 -1.46 -6.66 -7.15
C PHE A 192 -0.90 -7.89 -6.42
N ILE A 193 0.30 -8.36 -6.80
CA ILE A 193 0.98 -9.49 -6.14
C ILE A 193 1.31 -9.15 -4.68
N VAL A 194 1.90 -7.98 -4.43
CA VAL A 194 2.28 -7.51 -3.08
C VAL A 194 1.04 -7.35 -2.20
N LEU A 195 -0.04 -6.74 -2.72
CA LEU A 195 -1.30 -6.59 -2.00
C LEU A 195 -1.93 -7.95 -1.66
N HIS A 196 -1.95 -8.88 -2.61
CA HIS A 196 -2.50 -10.22 -2.40
C HIS A 196 -1.70 -11.02 -1.36
N MET A 197 -0.37 -10.99 -1.42
CA MET A 197 0.51 -11.58 -0.41
C MET A 197 0.30 -10.94 0.97
N THR A 198 0.06 -9.63 1.03
CA THR A 198 -0.22 -8.91 2.27
C THR A 198 -1.56 -9.35 2.87
N MET A 199 -2.62 -9.45 2.06
CA MET A 199 -3.93 -9.96 2.51
C MET A 199 -3.81 -11.41 3.00
N TYR A 200 -3.15 -12.29 2.26
CA TYR A 200 -2.97 -13.69 2.65
C TYR A 200 -2.13 -13.86 3.94
N ALA A 201 -1.17 -12.97 4.19
CA ALA A 201 -0.45 -12.94 5.46
C ALA A 201 -1.34 -12.46 6.63
N ILE A 202 -2.22 -11.49 6.40
CA ILE A 202 -3.22 -11.04 7.37
C ILE A 202 -4.20 -12.20 7.68
N ASP A 203 -4.63 -12.94 6.66
CA ASP A 203 -5.46 -14.14 6.81
C ASP A 203 -4.76 -15.19 7.70
N ILE A 204 -3.50 -15.54 7.42
CA ILE A 204 -2.69 -16.48 8.23
C ILE A 204 -2.53 -15.98 9.67
N TYR A 205 -2.25 -14.69 9.88
CA TYR A 205 -2.13 -14.10 11.21
C TYR A 205 -3.43 -14.28 12.02
N TYR A 206 -4.59 -13.97 11.42
CA TYR A 206 -5.87 -14.14 12.11
C TYR A 206 -6.27 -15.61 12.27
N TRP A 207 -6.01 -16.48 11.29
CA TRP A 207 -6.22 -17.92 11.44
C TRP A 207 -5.42 -18.49 12.62
N LYS A 208 -4.13 -18.14 12.77
CA LYS A 208 -3.34 -18.50 13.95
C LYS A 208 -3.91 -17.88 15.23
N ARG A 209 -4.28 -16.59 15.21
CA ARG A 209 -4.82 -15.88 16.39
C ARG A 209 -6.15 -16.45 16.91
N TYR A 210 -6.97 -17.00 16.02
CA TYR A 210 -8.26 -17.65 16.35
C TYR A 210 -8.20 -19.18 16.37
N ARG A 211 -7.00 -19.79 16.23
CA ARG A 211 -6.76 -21.25 16.23
C ARG A 211 -7.48 -22.02 15.10
N VAL A 212 -7.75 -21.38 13.96
CA VAL A 212 -8.18 -22.06 12.73
C VAL A 212 -7.04 -22.95 12.24
N ASN A 213 -7.26 -24.26 12.17
CA ASN A 213 -6.26 -25.20 11.66
C ASN A 213 -6.20 -25.18 10.11
N TYR A 214 -5.70 -24.08 9.56
CA TYR A 214 -5.56 -23.88 8.11
C TYR A 214 -4.59 -24.90 7.47
N ALA A 215 -3.59 -25.39 8.22
CA ALA A 215 -2.65 -26.38 7.74
C ALA A 215 -3.31 -27.73 7.44
N PHE A 216 -4.19 -28.21 8.33
CA PHE A 216 -5.02 -29.39 8.08
C PHE A 216 -5.99 -29.16 6.91
N ILE A 217 -6.65 -27.99 6.86
CA ILE A 217 -7.65 -27.66 5.82
C ILE A 217 -7.03 -27.62 4.41
N PHE A 218 -5.80 -27.13 4.27
CA PHE A 218 -5.06 -27.14 3.01
C PHE A 218 -4.23 -28.42 2.77
N GLY A 219 -4.17 -29.35 3.72
CA GLY A 219 -3.40 -30.59 3.60
C GLY A 219 -1.88 -30.40 3.64
N PHE A 220 -1.37 -29.35 4.29
CA PHE A 220 0.07 -29.14 4.45
C PHE A 220 0.69 -30.22 5.35
N LYS A 221 1.93 -30.61 5.05
CA LYS A 221 2.75 -31.40 5.99
C LYS A 221 3.13 -30.52 7.17
N GLN A 222 3.01 -31.04 8.39
CA GLN A 222 3.32 -30.30 9.61
C GLN A 222 4.76 -29.76 9.59
N GLY A 223 4.93 -28.46 9.83
CA GLY A 223 6.22 -27.76 9.75
C GLY A 223 6.63 -27.32 8.33
N THR A 224 5.76 -27.47 7.32
CA THR A 224 5.98 -26.95 5.95
C THR A 224 5.08 -25.78 5.58
N GLU A 225 4.13 -25.44 6.44
CA GLU A 225 3.26 -24.28 6.30
C GLU A 225 4.01 -22.96 6.49
N LEU A 226 3.69 -21.97 5.65
CA LEU A 226 4.28 -20.63 5.79
C LEU A 226 3.71 -19.90 7.02
N ASP A 227 4.57 -19.15 7.70
CA ASP A 227 4.17 -18.14 8.66
C ASP A 227 3.89 -16.79 7.99
N TYR A 228 2.99 -16.00 8.59
CA TYR A 228 2.64 -14.66 8.09
C TYR A 228 3.87 -13.77 7.91
N ARG A 229 4.88 -13.89 8.78
CA ARG A 229 6.15 -13.14 8.67
C ARG A 229 6.93 -13.49 7.40
N GLN A 230 6.92 -14.77 7.01
CA GLN A 230 7.62 -15.27 5.82
C GLN A 230 6.90 -14.80 4.54
N VAL A 231 5.56 -14.84 4.53
CA VAL A 231 4.73 -14.31 3.43
C VAL A 231 4.93 -12.80 3.27
N LEU A 232 4.91 -12.03 4.36
CA LEU A 232 5.20 -10.59 4.33
C LEU A 232 6.62 -10.28 3.88
N PHE A 233 7.62 -11.06 4.33
CA PHE A 233 9.01 -10.87 3.90
C PHE A 233 9.17 -11.06 2.38
N VAL A 234 8.59 -12.12 1.81
CA VAL A 234 8.61 -12.35 0.35
C VAL A 234 7.84 -11.26 -0.39
N GLY A 235 6.62 -10.93 0.06
CA GLY A 235 5.78 -9.89 -0.55
C GLY A 235 6.44 -8.52 -0.54
N PHE A 236 6.94 -8.05 0.61
CA PHE A 236 7.61 -6.75 0.72
C PHE A 236 8.99 -6.73 0.05
N SER A 237 9.69 -7.87 -0.08
CA SER A 237 10.90 -7.94 -0.91
C SER A 237 10.58 -7.68 -2.38
N ILE A 238 9.56 -8.35 -2.93
CA ILE A 238 9.08 -8.11 -4.31
C ILE A 238 8.65 -6.65 -4.48
N GLY A 239 7.90 -6.09 -3.50
CA GLY A 239 7.47 -4.70 -3.51
C GLY A 239 8.63 -3.70 -3.45
N ALA A 240 9.68 -3.98 -2.67
CA ALA A 240 10.87 -3.15 -2.58
C ALA A 240 11.66 -3.16 -3.89
N PHE A 241 11.87 -4.33 -4.52
CA PHE A 241 12.53 -4.41 -5.83
C PHE A 241 11.69 -3.73 -6.93
N ALA A 242 10.38 -3.95 -6.97
CA ALA A 242 9.49 -3.28 -7.92
C ALA A 242 9.53 -1.76 -7.75
N LEU A 243 9.49 -1.26 -6.51
CA LEU A 243 9.63 0.17 -6.21
C LEU A 243 10.99 0.70 -6.64
N LEU A 244 12.10 0.00 -6.37
CA LEU A 244 13.43 0.41 -6.83
C LEU A 244 13.52 0.49 -8.36
N CYS A 245 12.89 -0.43 -9.09
CA CYS A 245 12.80 -0.37 -10.56
C CYS A 245 11.96 0.82 -11.05
N VAL A 246 10.82 1.12 -10.41
CA VAL A 246 10.02 2.33 -10.70
C VAL A 246 10.83 3.60 -10.45
N LEU A 247 11.49 3.69 -9.29
CA LEU A 247 12.32 4.84 -8.90
C LEU A 247 13.46 5.04 -9.90
N GLY A 248 14.14 3.96 -10.33
CA GLY A 248 15.19 4.00 -11.34
C GLY A 248 14.71 4.43 -12.72
N ASN A 249 13.58 3.89 -13.20
CA ASN A 249 12.98 4.28 -14.49
C ASN A 249 12.58 5.77 -14.50
N LEU A 250 11.97 6.27 -13.42
CA LEU A 250 11.60 7.67 -13.27
C LEU A 250 12.80 8.62 -13.13
N ASP A 251 13.83 8.24 -12.38
CA ASP A 251 15.02 9.09 -12.18
C ASP A 251 15.86 9.18 -13.45
N MET A 252 16.00 8.06 -14.16
CA MET A 252 16.74 7.99 -15.42
C MET A 252 15.99 8.64 -16.61
N GLN A 253 14.67 8.82 -16.49
CA GLN A 253 13.88 9.69 -17.37
C GLN A 253 14.08 11.18 -17.06
N ALA A 254 14.42 11.53 -15.81
CA ALA A 254 14.57 12.92 -15.37
C ALA A 254 15.90 13.55 -15.79
N ASP A 255 16.98 12.78 -15.94
CA ASP A 255 18.28 13.27 -16.40
C ASP A 255 18.40 13.19 -17.94
N PRO A 256 18.60 14.31 -18.66
CA PRO A 256 18.83 14.32 -20.10
C PRO A 256 20.03 13.47 -20.56
N ARG A 257 21.04 13.26 -19.69
CA ARG A 257 22.26 12.51 -20.01
C ARG A 257 22.02 11.00 -20.12
N THR A 258 21.00 10.47 -19.44
CA THR A 258 20.77 9.02 -19.37
C THR A 258 19.73 8.51 -20.37
N LYS A 259 19.17 9.38 -21.21
CA LYS A 259 18.21 9.02 -22.28
C LYS A 259 18.72 7.92 -23.23
N SER A 260 20.03 7.82 -23.45
CA SER A 260 20.65 6.74 -24.24
C SER A 260 20.36 5.33 -23.71
N TYR A 261 20.11 5.19 -22.40
CA TYR A 261 19.83 3.91 -21.75
C TYR A 261 18.32 3.60 -21.64
N GLN A 262 17.43 4.47 -22.14
CA GLN A 262 15.98 4.38 -21.90
C GLN A 262 15.41 2.96 -22.16
N ALA A 263 15.77 2.33 -23.28
CA ALA A 263 15.28 1.00 -23.64
C ALA A 263 15.67 -0.09 -22.62
N LEU A 264 16.78 0.09 -21.87
CA LEU A 264 17.21 -0.82 -20.80
C LEU A 264 16.35 -0.63 -19.55
N THR A 265 15.97 0.60 -19.19
CA THR A 265 15.02 0.85 -18.09
C THR A 265 13.60 0.38 -18.38
N GLU A 266 13.19 0.30 -19.65
CA GLU A 266 11.89 -0.33 -20.01
C GLU A 266 11.94 -1.85 -19.89
N LEU A 267 13.11 -2.50 -19.83
CA LEU A 267 13.24 -3.95 -19.61
C LEU A 267 13.28 -4.35 -18.13
N LEU A 268 13.37 -3.38 -17.19
CA LEU A 268 13.36 -3.66 -15.74
C LEU A 268 12.09 -4.40 -15.25
N PRO A 269 10.86 -4.08 -15.69
CA PRO A 269 9.67 -4.84 -15.30
C PRO A 269 9.75 -6.29 -15.83
N LEU A 270 10.23 -6.49 -17.06
CA LEU A 270 10.39 -7.82 -17.66
C LEU A 270 11.42 -8.66 -16.90
N PHE A 271 12.58 -8.08 -16.56
CA PHE A 271 13.60 -8.76 -15.77
C PHE A 271 13.06 -9.17 -14.39
N LEU A 272 12.34 -8.28 -13.69
CA LEU A 272 11.76 -8.58 -12.39
C LEU A 272 10.67 -9.65 -12.46
N LEU A 273 9.84 -9.65 -13.50
CA LEU A 273 8.83 -10.70 -13.74
C LEU A 273 9.51 -12.04 -14.07
N GLY A 274 10.52 -12.03 -14.94
CA GLY A 274 11.30 -13.23 -15.29
C GLY A 274 12.01 -13.85 -14.09
N ALA A 275 12.62 -13.02 -13.24
CA ALA A 275 13.23 -13.45 -11.98
C ALA A 275 12.19 -14.06 -11.01
N LEU A 276 11.00 -13.47 -10.90
CA LEU A 276 9.91 -14.00 -10.07
C LEU A 276 9.40 -15.36 -10.58
N LEU A 277 9.20 -15.50 -11.89
CA LEU A 277 8.77 -16.75 -12.52
C LEU A 277 9.83 -17.85 -12.39
N LEU A 278 11.12 -17.50 -12.58
CA LEU A 278 12.25 -18.41 -12.36
C LEU A 278 12.26 -18.90 -10.89
N VAL A 279 12.22 -17.97 -9.93
CA VAL A 279 12.16 -18.29 -8.49
C VAL A 279 10.98 -19.19 -8.16
N LEU A 280 9.83 -19.02 -8.83
CA LEU A 280 8.67 -19.89 -8.62
C LEU A 280 8.96 -21.35 -9.02
N VAL A 281 9.56 -21.58 -10.20
CA VAL A 281 9.78 -22.93 -10.77
C VAL A 281 11.08 -23.63 -10.34
N LEU A 282 12.06 -22.93 -9.77
CA LEU A 282 13.37 -23.50 -9.42
C LEU A 282 13.26 -24.75 -8.51
N PRO A 283 13.84 -25.91 -8.87
CA PRO A 283 13.67 -27.16 -8.13
C PRO A 283 14.45 -27.23 -6.81
N PHE A 284 15.42 -26.33 -6.60
CA PHE A 284 16.28 -26.30 -5.41
C PHE A 284 15.51 -25.94 -4.13
N ASN A 285 16.08 -26.29 -2.96
CA ASN A 285 15.49 -25.97 -1.66
C ASN A 285 15.73 -24.51 -1.22
N ILE A 286 15.52 -23.58 -2.14
CA ILE A 286 15.69 -22.13 -1.98
C ILE A 286 14.28 -21.51 -1.94
N LEU A 287 14.09 -20.49 -1.09
CA LEU A 287 12.82 -19.73 -0.96
C LEU A 287 11.57 -20.65 -0.91
N TYR A 288 11.44 -21.41 0.18
CA TYR A 288 10.21 -22.15 0.53
C TYR A 288 9.71 -23.14 -0.55
N ARG A 289 10.60 -24.05 -0.99
CA ARG A 289 10.32 -25.04 -2.05
C ARG A 289 8.96 -25.74 -1.91
N SER A 290 8.62 -26.26 -0.73
CA SER A 290 7.36 -26.99 -0.51
C SER A 290 6.13 -26.15 -0.87
N SER A 291 6.12 -24.87 -0.48
CA SER A 291 5.02 -23.94 -0.72
C SER A 291 4.94 -23.52 -2.20
N ARG A 292 6.10 -23.35 -2.87
CA ARG A 292 6.15 -23.07 -4.32
C ARG A 292 5.61 -24.23 -5.15
N PHE A 293 6.03 -25.46 -4.84
CA PHE A 293 5.53 -26.66 -5.52
C PHE A 293 4.04 -26.88 -5.25
N PHE A 294 3.55 -26.68 -4.02
CA PHE A 294 2.11 -26.71 -3.70
C PHE A 294 1.31 -25.73 -4.56
N PHE A 295 1.75 -24.47 -4.66
CA PHE A 295 1.10 -23.47 -5.50
C PHE A 295 1.08 -23.89 -6.98
N LEU A 296 2.21 -24.38 -7.51
CA LEU A 296 2.31 -24.86 -8.89
C LEU A 296 1.42 -26.08 -9.17
N THR A 297 1.30 -27.02 -8.23
CA THR A 297 0.40 -28.18 -8.34
C THR A 297 -1.06 -27.74 -8.39
N CYS A 298 -1.51 -26.87 -7.48
CA CYS A 298 -2.88 -26.37 -7.51
C CYS A 298 -3.17 -25.51 -8.77
N LEU A 299 -2.19 -24.73 -9.24
CA LEU A 299 -2.30 -23.97 -10.49
C LEU A 299 -2.41 -24.91 -11.70
N PHE A 300 -1.65 -26.00 -11.72
CA PHE A 300 -1.75 -27.03 -12.76
C PHE A 300 -3.10 -27.75 -12.73
N HIS A 301 -3.60 -28.18 -11.57
CA HIS A 301 -4.94 -28.77 -11.44
C HIS A 301 -6.05 -27.81 -11.89
N PHE A 302 -5.88 -26.51 -11.63
CA PHE A 302 -6.81 -25.46 -12.07
C PHE A 302 -6.83 -25.29 -13.59
N LEU A 303 -5.65 -25.24 -14.23
CA LEU A 303 -5.50 -25.11 -15.68
C LEU A 303 -5.91 -26.40 -16.43
N ALA A 304 -5.68 -27.56 -15.82
CA ALA A 304 -6.03 -28.87 -16.37
C ALA A 304 -7.44 -29.36 -15.98
N ALA A 305 -8.32 -28.49 -15.47
CA ALA A 305 -9.72 -28.83 -15.25
C ALA A 305 -10.42 -29.14 -16.60
N PRO A 306 -11.22 -30.22 -16.71
CA PRO A 306 -11.78 -31.05 -15.63
C PRO A 306 -11.01 -32.35 -15.36
N LEU A 307 -9.77 -32.53 -15.84
CA LEU A 307 -9.10 -33.84 -15.88
C LEU A 307 -8.79 -34.42 -14.49
N TYR A 308 -8.61 -33.58 -13.46
CA TYR A 308 -8.24 -33.98 -12.10
C TYR A 308 -9.41 -33.88 -11.11
N LYS A 309 -9.33 -34.64 -10.00
CA LYS A 309 -10.27 -34.54 -8.88
C LYS A 309 -9.95 -33.29 -8.06
N VAL A 310 -10.83 -32.29 -8.14
CA VAL A 310 -10.71 -30.99 -7.47
C VAL A 310 -10.67 -31.16 -5.95
N THR A 311 -9.62 -30.64 -5.33
CA THR A 311 -9.48 -30.54 -3.86
C THR A 311 -9.88 -29.14 -3.37
N LEU A 312 -10.04 -28.99 -2.05
CA LEU A 312 -10.34 -27.68 -1.45
C LEU A 312 -9.23 -26.62 -1.74
N PRO A 313 -7.92 -26.93 -1.66
CA PRO A 313 -6.86 -26.08 -2.20
C PRO A 313 -7.07 -25.59 -3.63
N ASP A 314 -7.43 -26.48 -4.56
CA ASP A 314 -7.59 -26.13 -5.99
C ASP A 314 -8.81 -25.21 -6.20
N PHE A 315 -9.91 -25.49 -5.48
CA PHE A 315 -11.11 -24.65 -5.43
C PHE A 315 -10.78 -23.25 -4.88
N PHE A 316 -10.05 -23.18 -3.77
CA PHE A 316 -9.68 -21.94 -3.08
C PHE A 316 -8.73 -21.08 -3.92
N LEU A 317 -7.73 -21.69 -4.57
CA LEU A 317 -6.83 -21.00 -5.50
C LEU A 317 -7.60 -20.47 -6.71
N GLY A 318 -8.48 -21.29 -7.29
CA GLY A 318 -9.31 -20.88 -8.42
C GLY A 318 -10.19 -19.66 -8.08
N ASP A 319 -10.71 -19.60 -6.86
CA ASP A 319 -11.44 -18.42 -6.37
C ASP A 319 -10.54 -17.19 -6.20
N GLN A 320 -9.26 -17.34 -5.84
CA GLN A 320 -8.31 -16.22 -5.91
C GLN A 320 -8.11 -15.75 -7.37
N LEU A 321 -7.97 -16.68 -8.32
CA LEU A 321 -7.71 -16.38 -9.72
C LEU A 321 -8.88 -15.64 -10.40
N THR A 322 -10.14 -15.95 -10.05
CA THR A 322 -11.30 -15.15 -10.51
C THR A 322 -11.23 -13.69 -10.07
N SER A 323 -10.73 -13.42 -8.87
CA SER A 323 -10.51 -12.07 -8.35
C SER A 323 -9.24 -11.38 -8.90
N GLN A 324 -8.41 -12.10 -9.67
CA GLN A 324 -7.13 -11.63 -10.21
C GLN A 324 -7.13 -11.42 -11.74
N VAL A 325 -8.31 -11.35 -12.38
CA VAL A 325 -8.44 -11.12 -13.84
C VAL A 325 -7.64 -9.90 -14.35
N GLN A 326 -7.53 -8.84 -13.56
CA GLN A 326 -6.72 -7.67 -13.96
C GLN A 326 -5.21 -7.91 -13.91
N ALA A 327 -4.73 -8.78 -13.00
CA ALA A 327 -3.33 -9.23 -13.00
C ALA A 327 -3.05 -10.14 -14.21
N LEU A 328 -3.99 -11.04 -14.57
CA LEU A 328 -3.89 -11.87 -15.77
C LEU A 328 -3.87 -11.03 -17.06
N ARG A 329 -4.74 -10.00 -17.16
CA ARG A 329 -4.68 -9.00 -18.25
C ARG A 329 -3.39 -8.20 -18.27
N SER A 330 -2.78 -7.96 -17.11
CA SER A 330 -1.45 -7.31 -17.03
C SER A 330 -0.38 -8.23 -17.62
N ILE A 331 -0.41 -9.54 -17.32
CA ILE A 331 0.50 -10.54 -17.94
C ILE A 331 0.28 -10.62 -19.46
N GLN A 332 -0.95 -10.57 -19.95
CA GLN A 332 -1.26 -10.47 -21.37
C GLN A 332 -0.65 -9.20 -22.00
N PHE A 333 -0.72 -8.07 -21.31
CA PHE A 333 -0.10 -6.81 -21.74
C PHE A 333 1.43 -6.87 -21.76
N TYR A 334 2.07 -7.54 -20.78
CA TYR A 334 3.51 -7.85 -20.82
C TYR A 334 3.88 -8.58 -22.13
N ILE A 335 3.16 -9.66 -22.46
CA ILE A 335 3.42 -10.44 -23.68
C ILE A 335 3.37 -9.53 -24.91
N CYS A 336 2.31 -8.73 -25.06
CA CYS A 336 2.21 -7.82 -26.19
C CYS A 336 3.33 -6.76 -26.20
N HIS A 337 3.50 -5.99 -25.11
CA HIS A 337 4.37 -4.83 -25.07
C HIS A 337 5.85 -5.17 -25.36
N TYR A 338 6.32 -6.36 -24.94
CA TYR A 338 7.68 -6.80 -25.21
C TYR A 338 7.83 -7.57 -26.53
N VAL A 339 6.87 -8.41 -26.93
CA VAL A 339 6.97 -9.18 -28.20
C VAL A 339 6.77 -8.29 -29.43
N TRP A 340 5.84 -7.33 -29.39
CA TRP A 340 5.62 -6.38 -30.50
C TRP A 340 6.69 -5.26 -30.56
N GLY A 341 7.55 -5.16 -29.56
CA GLY A 341 8.63 -4.16 -29.52
C GLY A 341 8.19 -2.74 -29.12
N ASP A 342 6.94 -2.55 -28.68
CA ASP A 342 6.38 -1.28 -28.19
C ASP A 342 7.30 -0.57 -27.18
N PHE A 343 7.97 -1.35 -26.32
CA PHE A 343 8.94 -0.86 -25.33
C PHE A 343 10.09 -0.03 -25.93
N LYS A 344 10.46 -0.25 -27.21
CA LYS A 344 11.56 0.47 -27.87
C LYS A 344 11.24 1.94 -28.15
N GLN A 345 9.95 2.29 -28.26
CA GLN A 345 9.48 3.65 -28.57
C GLN A 345 8.50 4.20 -27.51
N ARG A 346 8.31 3.48 -26.39
CA ARG A 346 7.30 3.77 -25.35
C ARG A 346 5.89 3.99 -25.93
N GLN A 347 5.50 3.17 -26.90
CA GLN A 347 4.16 3.20 -27.48
C GLN A 347 3.26 2.14 -26.82
N ASN A 348 1.96 2.23 -27.09
CA ASN A 348 0.99 1.16 -26.84
C ASN A 348 0.21 0.94 -28.14
N THR A 349 0.73 0.05 -28.99
CA THR A 349 0.07 -0.37 -30.23
C THR A 349 -0.81 -1.61 -30.01
N CYS A 350 -0.70 -2.28 -28.87
CA CYS A 350 -1.45 -3.49 -28.51
C CYS A 350 -2.95 -3.42 -28.82
N GLY A 351 -3.62 -2.30 -28.51
CA GLY A 351 -5.05 -2.11 -28.81
C GLY A 351 -5.43 -2.13 -30.29
N ARG A 352 -4.46 -2.01 -31.21
CA ARG A 352 -4.64 -2.13 -32.67
C ARG A 352 -4.58 -3.59 -33.16
N SER A 353 -4.03 -4.51 -32.36
CA SER A 353 -3.91 -5.92 -32.72
C SER A 353 -5.23 -6.65 -32.44
N GLU A 354 -5.89 -7.16 -33.48
CA GLU A 354 -7.10 -7.98 -33.34
C GLU A 354 -6.82 -9.23 -32.49
N VAL A 355 -5.64 -9.84 -32.64
CA VAL A 355 -5.19 -10.97 -31.82
C VAL A 355 -5.14 -10.58 -30.33
N TYR A 356 -4.52 -9.44 -30.00
CA TYR A 356 -4.49 -8.95 -28.62
C TYR A 356 -5.91 -8.71 -28.08
N ASN A 357 -6.77 -8.07 -28.88
CA ASN A 357 -8.15 -7.81 -28.51
C ASN A 357 -8.95 -9.10 -28.27
N ILE A 358 -8.78 -10.14 -29.09
CA ILE A 358 -9.38 -11.48 -28.87
C ILE A 358 -8.88 -12.10 -27.56
N PHE A 359 -7.58 -12.02 -27.27
CA PHE A 359 -7.03 -12.54 -26.02
C PHE A 359 -7.58 -11.82 -24.76
N ILE A 360 -8.05 -10.57 -24.84
CA ILE A 360 -8.71 -9.89 -23.69
C ILE A 360 -9.98 -10.62 -23.25
N TYR A 361 -10.75 -11.18 -24.19
CA TYR A 361 -11.92 -12.01 -23.89
C TYR A 361 -11.47 -13.32 -23.22
N VAL A 362 -10.54 -14.03 -23.85
CA VAL A 362 -10.05 -15.35 -23.43
C VAL A 362 -9.47 -15.30 -22.01
N VAL A 363 -8.57 -14.34 -21.74
CA VAL A 363 -7.92 -14.16 -20.43
C VAL A 363 -8.92 -13.75 -19.34
N ALA A 364 -10.01 -13.06 -19.69
CA ALA A 364 -11.06 -12.69 -18.74
C ALA A 364 -12.07 -13.81 -18.46
N VAL A 365 -12.28 -14.72 -19.41
CA VAL A 365 -13.26 -15.83 -19.31
C VAL A 365 -12.64 -17.09 -18.72
N ILE A 366 -11.38 -17.43 -19.07
CA ILE A 366 -10.69 -18.65 -18.59
C ILE A 366 -10.86 -18.89 -17.09
N PRO A 367 -10.66 -17.91 -16.18
CA PRO A 367 -10.74 -18.19 -14.76
C PRO A 367 -12.11 -18.67 -14.31
N TYR A 368 -13.19 -18.14 -14.88
CA TYR A 368 -14.56 -18.54 -14.56
C TYR A 368 -14.95 -19.85 -15.27
N LEU A 369 -14.44 -20.07 -16.49
CA LEU A 369 -14.67 -21.31 -17.23
C LEU A 369 -14.01 -22.52 -16.54
N SER A 370 -12.77 -22.38 -16.07
CA SER A 370 -12.11 -23.41 -15.26
C SER A 370 -12.91 -23.72 -14.00
N ARG A 371 -13.49 -22.72 -13.31
CA ARG A 371 -14.35 -22.96 -12.14
C ARG A 371 -15.65 -23.68 -12.49
N LEU A 372 -16.28 -23.33 -13.62
CA LEU A 372 -17.49 -24.01 -14.12
C LEU A 372 -17.22 -25.47 -14.48
N LEU A 373 -16.09 -25.77 -15.10
CA LEU A 373 -15.67 -27.14 -15.46
C LEU A 373 -15.23 -28.00 -14.27
N GLN A 374 -14.92 -27.38 -13.12
CA GLN A 374 -14.52 -28.08 -11.89
C GLN A 374 -15.69 -28.73 -11.15
N GLU A 375 -16.94 -28.44 -11.54
CA GLU A 375 -18.14 -28.89 -10.83
C GLU A 375 -18.73 -30.14 -11.48
N ARG A 376 -18.66 -31.26 -10.73
CA ARG A 376 -19.00 -32.59 -11.23
C ARG A 376 -20.17 -33.26 -10.49
N SER A 377 -20.75 -32.60 -9.48
CA SER A 377 -21.96 -33.10 -8.81
C SER A 377 -23.16 -32.16 -8.97
N LEU A 378 -24.36 -32.72 -8.86
CA LEU A 378 -25.62 -32.01 -9.05
C LEU A 378 -25.83 -30.92 -7.96
N GLU A 379 -25.39 -31.18 -6.73
CA GLU A 379 -25.35 -30.17 -5.66
C GLU A 379 -24.33 -29.04 -5.93
N GLN A 380 -23.22 -29.34 -6.61
CA GLN A 380 -22.23 -28.33 -6.98
C GLN A 380 -22.77 -27.38 -8.05
N GLY A 381 -23.51 -27.88 -9.06
CA GLY A 381 -23.92 -27.10 -10.24
C GLY A 381 -24.71 -25.81 -9.99
N TYR A 382 -25.29 -25.62 -8.80
CA TYR A 382 -25.85 -24.33 -8.38
C TYR A 382 -24.78 -23.24 -8.23
N ASN A 383 -23.56 -23.59 -7.85
CA ASN A 383 -22.40 -22.70 -7.86
C ASN A 383 -21.98 -22.36 -9.30
N GLY A 384 -22.15 -23.29 -10.25
CA GLY A 384 -21.93 -23.08 -11.68
C GLY A 384 -22.75 -21.94 -12.26
N VAL A 385 -23.98 -21.73 -11.77
CA VAL A 385 -24.83 -20.57 -12.13
C VAL A 385 -24.11 -19.24 -11.83
N LYS A 386 -23.36 -19.16 -10.72
CA LYS A 386 -22.53 -18.00 -10.33
C LYS A 386 -21.50 -17.68 -11.41
N TYR A 387 -20.79 -18.70 -11.91
CA TYR A 387 -19.75 -18.54 -12.91
C TYR A 387 -20.33 -18.30 -14.30
N PHE A 388 -21.41 -19.00 -14.68
CA PHE A 388 -22.11 -18.79 -15.95
C PHE A 388 -22.65 -17.36 -16.09
N LEU A 389 -23.34 -16.83 -15.07
CA LEU A 389 -23.82 -15.43 -15.06
C LEU A 389 -22.66 -14.43 -15.14
N THR A 390 -21.53 -14.73 -14.50
CA THR A 390 -20.34 -13.87 -14.54
C THR A 390 -19.66 -13.91 -15.92
N ILE A 391 -19.56 -15.08 -16.56
CA ILE A 391 -19.07 -15.24 -17.94
C ILE A 391 -19.96 -14.45 -18.90
N LEU A 392 -21.29 -14.60 -18.80
CA LEU A 392 -22.25 -13.86 -19.63
C LEU A 392 -22.07 -12.35 -19.49
N ALA A 393 -21.96 -11.84 -18.26
CA ALA A 393 -21.71 -10.43 -17.99
C ALA A 393 -20.37 -9.93 -18.59
N VAL A 394 -19.29 -10.68 -18.44
CA VAL A 394 -17.95 -10.36 -18.97
C VAL A 394 -17.91 -10.40 -20.51
N CYS A 395 -18.59 -11.37 -21.13
CA CYS A 395 -18.70 -11.47 -22.58
C CYS A 395 -19.52 -10.31 -23.17
N LEU A 396 -20.71 -10.03 -22.64
CA LEU A 396 -21.55 -8.90 -23.07
C LEU A 396 -20.83 -7.55 -22.89
N ARG A 397 -20.13 -7.36 -21.76
CA ARG A 397 -19.25 -6.21 -21.51
C ARG A 397 -18.23 -6.03 -22.61
N THR A 398 -17.48 -7.08 -22.91
CA THR A 398 -16.37 -6.98 -23.85
C THR A 398 -16.90 -6.75 -25.28
N ALA A 399 -18.00 -7.41 -25.66
CA ALA A 399 -18.70 -7.18 -26.93
C ALA A 399 -19.14 -5.71 -27.12
N TYR A 400 -19.80 -5.08 -26.14
CA TYR A 400 -20.17 -3.66 -26.26
C TYR A 400 -18.94 -2.74 -26.29
N GLY A 401 -17.80 -3.16 -25.76
CA GLY A 401 -16.55 -2.41 -25.85
C GLY A 401 -16.15 -2.16 -27.31
N PHE A 402 -16.13 -3.22 -28.12
CA PHE A 402 -15.68 -3.19 -29.52
C PHE A 402 -16.78 -2.81 -30.54
N ASP A 403 -18.06 -2.89 -30.19
CA ASP A 403 -19.14 -2.48 -31.09
C ASP A 403 -19.07 -0.98 -31.46
N LYS A 404 -19.27 -0.70 -32.75
CA LYS A 404 -19.26 0.63 -33.38
C LYS A 404 -20.69 1.19 -33.56
N ASN A 405 -21.72 0.35 -33.54
CA ASN A 405 -23.11 0.79 -33.72
C ASN A 405 -23.68 1.31 -32.39
N LYS A 406 -24.01 2.61 -32.31
CA LYS A 406 -24.52 3.25 -31.08
C LYS A 406 -25.74 2.55 -30.47
N ASN A 407 -26.66 2.05 -31.30
CA ASN A 407 -27.90 1.43 -30.81
C ASN A 407 -27.66 0.02 -30.27
N HIS A 408 -26.89 -0.80 -31.00
CA HIS A 408 -26.52 -2.14 -30.55
C HIS A 408 -25.62 -2.08 -29.30
N LYS A 409 -24.67 -1.14 -29.25
CA LYS A 409 -23.80 -0.84 -28.09
C LYS A 409 -24.62 -0.45 -26.86
N PHE A 410 -25.68 0.33 -27.01
CA PHE A 410 -26.59 0.68 -25.91
C PHE A 410 -27.33 -0.57 -25.39
N ILE A 411 -27.92 -1.37 -26.30
CA ILE A 411 -28.61 -2.62 -25.95
C ILE A 411 -27.66 -3.58 -25.23
N LEU A 412 -26.48 -3.84 -25.78
CA LEU A 412 -25.46 -4.69 -25.16
C LEU A 412 -24.97 -4.13 -23.80
N LYS A 413 -24.87 -2.81 -23.62
CA LYS A 413 -24.52 -2.21 -22.32
C LYS A 413 -25.63 -2.42 -21.27
N VAL A 414 -26.90 -2.32 -21.66
CA VAL A 414 -28.04 -2.63 -20.76
C VAL A 414 -28.07 -4.11 -20.40
N LEU A 415 -27.87 -5.02 -21.37
CA LEU A 415 -27.79 -6.46 -21.14
C LEU A 415 -26.58 -6.87 -20.29
N ALA A 416 -25.41 -6.28 -20.53
CA ALA A 416 -24.24 -6.47 -19.69
C ALA A 416 -24.51 -6.02 -18.25
N GLY A 417 -25.20 -4.88 -18.08
CA GLY A 417 -25.58 -4.34 -16.77
C GLY A 417 -26.54 -5.25 -16.00
N SER A 418 -27.62 -5.70 -16.63
CA SER A 418 -28.60 -6.59 -15.97
C SER A 418 -27.97 -7.95 -15.62
N ALA A 419 -27.17 -8.53 -16.52
CA ALA A 419 -26.40 -9.75 -16.24
C ALA A 419 -25.40 -9.54 -15.08
N SER A 420 -24.72 -8.40 -15.04
CA SER A 420 -23.75 -8.07 -13.97
C SER A 420 -24.43 -7.91 -12.61
N VAL A 421 -25.59 -7.24 -12.56
CA VAL A 421 -26.37 -7.09 -11.32
C VAL A 421 -26.92 -8.43 -10.84
N LEU A 422 -27.44 -9.26 -11.73
CA LEU A 422 -27.93 -10.60 -11.40
C LEU A 422 -26.80 -11.51 -10.89
N ALA A 423 -25.64 -11.50 -11.57
CA ALA A 423 -24.44 -12.17 -11.10
C ALA A 423 -24.02 -11.64 -9.72
N ALA A 424 -23.99 -10.32 -9.51
CA ALA A 424 -23.58 -9.73 -8.25
C ALA A 424 -24.49 -10.11 -7.07
N VAL A 425 -25.82 -10.18 -7.30
CA VAL A 425 -26.79 -10.66 -6.30
C VAL A 425 -26.55 -12.14 -6.00
N PHE A 426 -26.44 -13.00 -7.03
CA PHE A 426 -26.24 -14.44 -6.84
C PHE A 426 -24.92 -14.76 -6.13
N CYS A 427 -23.82 -14.12 -6.54
CA CYS A 427 -22.52 -14.21 -5.86
C CYS A 427 -22.59 -13.77 -4.39
N THR A 428 -23.41 -12.77 -4.06
CA THR A 428 -23.53 -12.25 -2.68
C THR A 428 -24.36 -13.16 -1.79
N TYR A 429 -25.44 -13.74 -2.34
CA TYR A 429 -26.16 -14.83 -1.70
C TYR A 429 -25.24 -16.03 -1.45
N TRP A 430 -24.44 -16.42 -2.44
CA TRP A 430 -23.50 -17.54 -2.34
C TRP A 430 -22.45 -17.33 -1.24
N ASP A 431 -21.77 -16.18 -1.26
CA ASP A 431 -20.75 -15.82 -0.27
C ASP A 431 -21.31 -15.90 1.16
N PHE A 432 -22.53 -15.39 1.39
CA PHE A 432 -23.11 -15.34 2.72
C PHE A 432 -23.66 -16.70 3.18
N VAL A 433 -24.41 -17.42 2.34
CA VAL A 433 -25.12 -18.63 2.76
C VAL A 433 -24.22 -19.87 2.72
N TYR A 434 -23.47 -20.07 1.64
CA TYR A 434 -22.68 -21.30 1.47
C TYR A 434 -21.23 -21.13 1.92
N ASP A 435 -20.53 -20.09 1.44
CA ASP A 435 -19.11 -19.91 1.77
C ASP A 435 -18.91 -19.51 3.24
N TRP A 436 -19.72 -18.58 3.75
CA TRP A 436 -19.63 -18.10 5.15
C TRP A 436 -20.65 -18.76 6.10
N GLY A 437 -21.68 -19.46 5.63
CA GLY A 437 -22.65 -20.14 6.51
C GLY A 437 -23.55 -19.21 7.35
N LEU A 438 -23.68 -17.94 6.94
CA LEU A 438 -24.48 -16.91 7.62
C LEU A 438 -25.93 -16.87 7.08
N LEU A 439 -26.67 -15.82 7.41
CA LEU A 439 -28.10 -15.61 7.11
C LEU A 439 -29.06 -16.67 7.68
N ASN A 440 -28.56 -17.62 8.48
CA ASN A 440 -29.40 -18.59 9.17
C ASN A 440 -30.41 -17.89 10.11
N ARG A 441 -31.71 -18.03 9.79
CA ARG A 441 -32.80 -17.45 10.57
C ARG A 441 -33.20 -18.28 11.79
N THR A 442 -32.84 -19.57 11.87
CA THR A 442 -33.18 -20.44 13.01
C THR A 442 -32.11 -20.47 14.10
N SER A 443 -30.88 -20.03 13.82
CA SER A 443 -29.80 -19.92 14.81
C SER A 443 -30.18 -19.06 16.03
N LYS A 444 -29.57 -19.41 17.18
CA LYS A 444 -29.53 -18.60 18.41
C LYS A 444 -28.95 -17.20 18.16
N ASN A 445 -28.00 -17.08 17.23
CA ASN A 445 -27.52 -15.81 16.73
C ASN A 445 -28.28 -15.47 15.44
N ARG A 446 -29.32 -14.62 15.53
CA ARG A 446 -30.15 -14.23 14.38
C ARG A 446 -29.28 -13.78 13.19
N TRP A 447 -29.39 -14.48 12.06
CA TRP A 447 -28.67 -14.28 10.80
C TRP A 447 -27.16 -14.61 10.82
N LEU A 448 -26.65 -15.22 11.88
CA LEU A 448 -25.27 -15.74 11.97
C LEU A 448 -25.29 -17.26 12.28
N ARG A 449 -24.12 -17.86 12.50
CA ARG A 449 -23.98 -19.24 12.99
C ARG A 449 -24.08 -19.28 14.51
N ASP A 450 -24.44 -20.45 15.08
CA ASP A 450 -24.42 -20.66 16.53
C ASP A 450 -23.01 -20.65 17.11
N LYS A 451 -22.03 -21.18 16.37
CA LYS A 451 -20.59 -21.14 16.68
C LYS A 451 -19.89 -20.08 15.82
N LEU A 452 -19.12 -19.21 16.48
CA LEU A 452 -18.37 -18.09 15.90
C LEU A 452 -17.00 -18.05 16.58
N LEU A 453 -15.90 -17.92 15.83
CA LEU A 453 -14.56 -17.82 16.41
C LEU A 453 -14.22 -16.38 16.83
N VAL A 454 -14.82 -15.39 16.15
CA VAL A 454 -14.70 -13.97 16.51
C VAL A 454 -15.81 -13.60 17.48
N SER A 455 -15.47 -13.31 18.74
CA SER A 455 -16.45 -13.03 19.80
C SER A 455 -17.35 -11.82 19.51
N HIS A 456 -16.86 -10.84 18.75
CA HIS A 456 -17.60 -9.62 18.41
C HIS A 456 -18.48 -9.81 17.17
N LYS A 457 -19.77 -10.14 17.40
CA LYS A 457 -20.81 -10.30 16.35
C LYS A 457 -20.84 -9.17 15.31
N ARG A 458 -20.51 -7.93 15.70
CA ARG A 458 -20.42 -6.76 14.81
C ARG A 458 -19.47 -6.96 13.62
N VAL A 459 -18.38 -7.73 13.80
CA VAL A 459 -17.37 -7.97 12.74
C VAL A 459 -17.98 -8.69 11.54
N TYR A 460 -18.85 -9.69 11.76
CA TYR A 460 -19.55 -10.40 10.68
C TYR A 460 -20.48 -9.47 9.90
N PHE A 461 -21.29 -8.66 10.58
CA PHE A 461 -22.20 -7.70 9.92
C PHE A 461 -21.44 -6.62 9.14
N ILE A 462 -20.31 -6.12 9.67
CA ILE A 462 -19.43 -5.19 8.95
C ILE A 462 -18.84 -5.87 7.70
N ALA A 463 -18.36 -7.11 7.81
CA ALA A 463 -17.85 -7.87 6.67
C ALA A 463 -18.91 -8.13 5.60
N MET A 464 -20.16 -8.40 5.98
CA MET A 464 -21.28 -8.54 5.04
C MET A 464 -21.54 -7.22 4.28
N ILE A 465 -21.67 -6.10 4.98
CA ILE A 465 -21.86 -4.78 4.36
C ILE A 465 -20.68 -4.46 3.42
N LEU A 466 -19.45 -4.72 3.86
CA LEU A 466 -18.24 -4.44 3.09
C LEU A 466 -18.12 -5.33 1.85
N ASN A 467 -18.50 -6.61 1.90
CA ASN A 467 -18.52 -7.50 0.73
C ASN A 467 -19.53 -7.03 -0.33
N VAL A 468 -20.71 -6.56 0.10
CA VAL A 468 -21.71 -5.94 -0.79
C VAL A 468 -21.13 -4.70 -1.46
N VAL A 469 -20.61 -3.74 -0.70
CA VAL A 469 -20.05 -2.48 -1.21
C VAL A 469 -18.89 -2.72 -2.18
N LEU A 470 -17.96 -3.62 -1.85
CA LEU A 470 -16.83 -3.96 -2.71
C LEU A 470 -17.26 -4.72 -3.98
N ARG A 471 -18.35 -5.50 -3.94
CA ARG A 471 -18.90 -6.11 -5.16
C ARG A 471 -19.67 -5.12 -6.04
N PHE A 472 -20.28 -4.07 -5.47
CA PHE A 472 -20.73 -2.92 -6.26
C PHE A 472 -19.53 -2.19 -6.90
N ALA A 473 -18.37 -2.11 -6.24
CA ALA A 473 -17.15 -1.59 -6.87
C ALA A 473 -16.66 -2.47 -8.02
N TRP A 474 -16.78 -3.80 -7.96
CA TRP A 474 -16.47 -4.69 -9.10
C TRP A 474 -17.30 -4.36 -10.36
N LEU A 475 -18.58 -3.98 -10.22
CA LEU A 475 -19.43 -3.57 -11.34
C LEU A 475 -18.86 -2.39 -12.16
N GLN A 476 -18.01 -1.54 -11.57
CA GLN A 476 -17.27 -0.49 -12.29
C GLN A 476 -16.50 -1.06 -13.49
N THR A 477 -15.88 -2.23 -13.34
CA THR A 477 -15.11 -2.87 -14.44
C THR A 477 -16.01 -3.35 -15.58
N VAL A 478 -17.28 -3.64 -15.29
CA VAL A 478 -18.24 -4.25 -16.22
C VAL A 478 -19.20 -3.21 -16.83
N LEU A 479 -19.35 -2.05 -16.20
CA LEU A 479 -20.24 -0.96 -16.64
C LEU A 479 -19.54 0.31 -17.15
N ASP A 480 -18.23 0.48 -16.88
CA ASP A 480 -17.42 1.55 -17.45
C ASP A 480 -18.02 2.96 -17.21
N PHE A 481 -18.23 3.30 -15.93
CA PHE A 481 -18.70 4.64 -15.57
C PHE A 481 -17.53 5.64 -15.63
N GLU A 482 -17.69 6.72 -16.39
CA GLU A 482 -16.63 7.72 -16.63
C GLU A 482 -16.32 8.58 -15.38
N ILE A 483 -15.30 8.19 -14.62
CA ILE A 483 -14.79 8.98 -13.49
C ILE A 483 -13.88 10.09 -14.03
N LYS A 484 -14.48 11.21 -14.46
CA LYS A 484 -13.81 12.33 -15.17
C LYS A 484 -12.58 12.96 -14.49
N PHE A 485 -12.33 12.66 -13.21
CA PHE A 485 -11.17 13.15 -12.45
C PHE A 485 -9.96 12.20 -12.47
N LEU A 486 -10.10 10.94 -12.89
CA LEU A 486 -9.05 9.92 -12.84
C LEU A 486 -8.75 9.34 -14.22
N HIS A 487 -7.47 9.13 -14.51
CA HIS A 487 -7.05 8.41 -15.71
C HIS A 487 -7.53 6.95 -15.64
N THR A 488 -7.99 6.39 -16.76
CA THR A 488 -8.65 5.06 -16.82
C THR A 488 -7.82 3.95 -16.17
N GLN A 489 -6.50 3.95 -16.40
CA GLN A 489 -5.59 2.96 -15.81
C GLN A 489 -5.55 3.05 -14.27
N THR A 490 -5.63 4.26 -13.70
CA THR A 490 -5.72 4.48 -12.26
C THR A 490 -7.03 3.91 -11.69
N VAL A 491 -8.16 4.08 -12.39
CA VAL A 491 -9.45 3.50 -12.01
C VAL A 491 -9.39 1.96 -12.03
N LEU A 492 -8.83 1.38 -13.09
CA LEU A 492 -8.65 -0.08 -13.21
C LEU A 492 -7.80 -0.66 -12.08
N VAL A 493 -6.69 0.00 -11.73
CA VAL A 493 -5.83 -0.41 -10.61
C VAL A 493 -6.55 -0.29 -9.26
N VAL A 494 -7.27 0.82 -9.00
CA VAL A 494 -8.02 1.00 -7.75
C VAL A 494 -9.08 -0.08 -7.58
N VAL A 495 -9.88 -0.37 -8.61
CA VAL A 495 -10.94 -1.39 -8.50
C VAL A 495 -10.36 -2.81 -8.38
N ALA A 496 -9.25 -3.12 -9.06
CA ALA A 496 -8.55 -4.39 -8.88
C ALA A 496 -8.03 -4.55 -7.44
N CYS A 497 -7.44 -3.51 -6.85
CA CYS A 497 -7.04 -3.52 -5.44
C CYS A 497 -8.22 -3.73 -4.49
N LEU A 498 -9.38 -3.12 -4.75
CA LEU A 498 -10.60 -3.33 -3.96
C LEU A 498 -11.13 -4.77 -4.04
N GLU A 499 -11.08 -5.41 -5.22
CA GLU A 499 -11.47 -6.81 -5.39
C GLU A 499 -10.49 -7.79 -4.71
N ILE A 500 -9.18 -7.50 -4.72
CA ILE A 500 -8.17 -8.27 -3.98
C ILE A 500 -8.42 -8.17 -2.46
N ILE A 501 -8.73 -6.98 -1.95
CA ILE A 501 -9.09 -6.78 -0.53
C ILE A 501 -10.40 -7.52 -0.19
N ARG A 502 -11.41 -7.46 -1.06
CA ARG A 502 -12.67 -8.20 -0.90
C ARG A 502 -12.42 -9.71 -0.81
N ARG A 503 -11.56 -10.26 -1.67
CA ARG A 503 -11.20 -11.68 -1.66
C ARG A 503 -10.48 -12.08 -0.36
N GLY A 504 -9.56 -11.27 0.15
CA GLY A 504 -8.93 -11.51 1.46
C GLY A 504 -9.96 -11.56 2.60
N ILE A 505 -10.89 -10.60 2.65
CA ILE A 505 -11.99 -10.63 3.64
C ILE A 505 -12.80 -11.94 3.52
N TRP A 506 -13.11 -12.38 2.29
CA TRP A 506 -13.80 -13.65 2.04
C TRP A 506 -12.99 -14.88 2.47
N ASN A 507 -11.66 -14.88 2.27
CA ASN A 507 -10.78 -15.98 2.65
C ASN A 507 -10.90 -16.31 4.14
N PHE A 508 -10.83 -15.28 5.01
CA PHE A 508 -10.90 -15.45 6.45
C PHE A 508 -12.18 -16.20 6.87
N PHE A 509 -13.35 -15.70 6.47
CA PHE A 509 -14.64 -16.28 6.84
C PHE A 509 -14.93 -17.63 6.13
N ARG A 510 -14.43 -17.84 4.90
CA ARG A 510 -14.55 -19.12 4.19
C ARG A 510 -13.82 -20.23 4.95
N LEU A 511 -12.60 -19.99 5.42
CA LEU A 511 -11.82 -20.97 6.18
C LEU A 511 -12.31 -21.13 7.62
N GLU A 512 -12.83 -20.08 8.24
CA GLU A 512 -13.51 -20.17 9.54
C GLU A 512 -14.75 -21.07 9.46
N ASN A 513 -15.58 -20.91 8.43
CA ASN A 513 -16.75 -21.75 8.17
C ASN A 513 -16.34 -23.21 7.88
N GLU A 514 -15.29 -23.42 7.07
CA GLU A 514 -14.77 -24.76 6.77
C GLU A 514 -14.24 -25.47 8.02
N HIS A 515 -13.51 -24.75 8.88
CA HIS A 515 -13.02 -25.26 10.16
C HIS A 515 -14.18 -25.69 11.06
N LEU A 516 -15.18 -24.82 11.23
CA LEU A 516 -16.38 -25.12 12.03
C LEU A 516 -17.17 -26.32 11.50
N ASN A 517 -17.29 -26.47 10.18
CA ASN A 517 -18.00 -27.59 9.57
C ASN A 517 -17.23 -28.92 9.70
N ASN A 518 -15.91 -28.93 9.57
CA ASN A 518 -15.12 -30.16 9.73
C ASN A 518 -14.99 -30.61 11.19
N VAL A 519 -14.93 -29.68 12.14
CA VAL A 519 -15.05 -29.99 13.57
C VAL A 519 -16.48 -30.47 13.90
N GLY A 520 -17.52 -29.78 13.40
CA GLY A 520 -18.91 -30.11 13.66
C GLY A 520 -19.40 -31.44 13.06
N LYS A 521 -18.73 -31.94 12.01
CA LYS A 521 -19.00 -33.24 11.38
C LYS A 521 -17.98 -34.33 11.77
N TYR A 522 -17.20 -34.11 12.84
CA TYR A 522 -16.14 -35.01 13.36
C TYR A 522 -15.03 -35.42 12.35
N ARG A 523 -14.98 -34.81 11.17
CA ARG A 523 -13.99 -35.09 10.10
C ARG A 523 -12.55 -34.71 10.46
N ALA A 524 -12.36 -33.95 11.54
CA ALA A 524 -11.04 -33.61 12.07
C ALA A 524 -10.31 -34.83 12.67
N PHE A 525 -11.02 -35.88 13.08
CA PHE A 525 -10.43 -37.09 13.65
C PHE A 525 -9.98 -38.07 12.56
N LYS A 526 -8.94 -37.70 11.80
CA LYS A 526 -8.02 -38.72 11.30
C LYS A 526 -7.23 -39.18 12.53
N SER A 527 -7.31 -40.46 12.88
CA SER A 527 -6.70 -40.99 14.11
C SER A 527 -5.22 -40.60 14.18
N VAL A 528 -4.86 -39.89 15.25
CA VAL A 528 -3.45 -39.72 15.60
C VAL A 528 -2.98 -41.11 16.00
N PRO A 529 -1.98 -41.73 15.32
CA PRO A 529 -1.41 -42.98 15.80
C PRO A 529 -0.86 -42.71 17.20
N LEU A 530 -1.26 -43.54 18.17
CA LEU A 530 -0.76 -43.40 19.53
C LEU A 530 0.77 -43.56 19.49
N PRO A 531 1.52 -42.84 20.35
CA PRO A 531 2.98 -42.93 20.40
C PRO A 531 3.50 -44.29 20.92
N PHE A 532 2.59 -45.20 21.24
CA PHE A 532 2.83 -46.59 21.58
C PHE A 532 2.09 -47.42 20.54
N SER A 533 2.79 -48.35 19.88
CA SER A 533 2.09 -49.56 19.43
C SER A 533 1.58 -50.25 20.69
N TYR A 534 0.29 -50.58 20.69
CA TYR A 534 -0.06 -51.88 21.23
C TYR A 534 0.36 -52.84 20.15
N ASP A 535 1.49 -53.51 20.38
CA ASP A 535 1.70 -54.78 19.73
C ASP A 535 0.58 -55.66 20.29
N GLU A 536 -0.40 -56.00 19.45
CA GLU A 536 -1.40 -57.00 19.80
C GLU A 536 -0.64 -58.32 19.85
N ASP A 537 -0.30 -58.78 21.06
CA ASP A 537 0.33 -60.07 21.27
C ASP A 537 -0.55 -61.14 20.59
N ASP A 538 0.04 -61.85 19.62
CA ASP A 538 -0.57 -63.03 19.00
C ASP A 538 -0.63 -64.15 20.07
N ASP A 539 -1.62 -64.06 20.97
CA ASP A 539 -1.94 -65.06 21.99
C ASP A 539 -2.32 -66.38 21.30
N LYS A 540 -1.31 -67.22 21.12
CA LYS A 540 -1.44 -68.62 20.72
C LYS A 540 -1.90 -69.44 21.92
N ASP A 541 -3.21 -69.49 22.12
CA ASP A 541 -3.85 -70.64 22.76
C ASP A 541 -4.07 -71.76 21.70
N ASP A 542 -4.01 -73.02 22.16
CA ASP A 542 -3.87 -74.25 21.35
C ASP A 542 -5.11 -74.70 20.52
#